data_AF-A0A086TB38-F1
#
_entry.id   AF-A0A086TB38-F1
#
_cell.length_a   1.000
_cell.length_b   1.000
_cell.length_c   1.000
_cell.angle_alpha   90.00
_cell.angle_beta   90.00
_cell.angle_gamma   90.00
#
_symmetry.space_group_name_H-M   'P 1'
#
loop_
_entity.id
_entity.type
_entity.pdbx_description
1 polymer ?
#
loop_
_entity_poly.entity_id
_entity_poly.type
_entity_poly.pdbx_seq_one_letter_code
_entity_poly.pdbx_strand_id
1 'polypeptide(L)'
;MRLVTHLVTLSLALQGASAFFPGSSNDVGAMLESRANGKRPPTYQQVLAASLKKYPGMRSVDNSGKLAYNLKPCDAKCEKKNEVKDKDGNCKACPKGKKPNKDQTKCVSNGGKEQGKCEDGKVLDPAAGGQDSKTDNPRCISDDDKKCPEGQRAESRRKGRDVDESTHKPNCAVDDDPDFRCDDSNTYDHRTIQDGKIKHSCRSTKKHEHDKKNKYDERVNSSRRDREQKTAVERRKKNRTGWCFVAIASFDGFQSFAKEVEALTEDEIEGMYAQFPEDAPDPSGDGSIPNHVVRPYKAPTLQIVMEGAGPGAIAGSIGTVLGGLGKIVGAAKGSTATSAAVRGIRSGSRRGPSSVAKNAGSKSSTVQKIFKDQRMLDCVFTGAALAGASKSKREDKLTLSQHPYYIEIDWRLTPEMSKPAPEGVAITVDYGRHEDTLDYQVSTSHETYYRANGISYEACNRGPLNDRIVSLQVSGGCCAFYDGDNCESHTHLFDMYNREHQDLQGDDRGTISSYWCTESEGCPGKP
;
A
#
# COMPACT_ATOMS: atom_id res chain seq x y z
N MET A 1 34.49 -4.56 25.88
CA MET A 1 33.98 -5.70 26.67
C MET A 1 33.12 -5.26 27.87
N ARG A 2 32.05 -4.48 27.67
CA ARG A 2 31.02 -4.18 28.70
C ARG A 2 29.57 -4.32 28.19
N LEU A 3 29.39 -4.79 26.95
CA LEU A 3 28.06 -5.02 26.35
C LEU A 3 27.59 -6.49 26.47
N VAL A 4 28.50 -7.41 26.76
CA VAL A 4 28.21 -8.85 26.82
C VAL A 4 27.61 -9.26 28.17
N THR A 5 27.88 -8.50 29.24
CA THR A 5 27.36 -8.78 30.59
C THR A 5 25.88 -8.40 30.79
N HIS A 6 25.32 -7.50 29.97
CA HIS A 6 23.89 -7.13 30.05
C HIS A 6 22.96 -8.04 29.24
N LEU A 7 23.47 -8.72 28.20
CA LEU A 7 22.67 -9.69 27.44
C LEU A 7 22.53 -11.02 28.20
N VAL A 8 23.52 -11.41 29.01
CA VAL A 8 23.45 -12.66 29.80
C VAL A 8 22.52 -12.54 31.02
N THR A 9 22.37 -11.34 31.60
CA THR A 9 21.39 -11.10 32.70
C THR A 9 19.94 -11.05 32.20
N LEU A 10 19.71 -10.68 30.93
CA LEU A 10 18.36 -10.68 30.34
C LEU A 10 17.86 -12.10 30.04
N SER A 11 18.76 -13.01 29.63
CA SER A 11 18.44 -14.43 29.37
C SER A 11 18.07 -15.20 30.63
N LEU A 12 18.71 -14.89 31.76
CA LEU A 12 18.42 -15.51 33.07
C LEU A 12 17.14 -14.99 33.73
N ALA A 13 16.72 -13.75 33.45
CA ALA A 13 15.44 -13.22 33.93
C ALA A 13 14.22 -13.77 33.16
N LEU A 14 14.41 -14.18 31.90
CA LEU A 14 13.32 -14.70 31.04
C LEU A 14 13.04 -16.20 31.22
N GLN A 15 13.93 -16.96 31.86
CA GLN A 15 13.68 -18.38 32.18
C GLN A 15 13.02 -18.60 33.57
N GLY A 16 12.87 -17.56 34.38
CA GLY A 16 12.27 -17.64 35.72
C GLY A 16 10.74 -17.45 35.79
N ALA A 17 10.08 -17.15 34.67
CA ALA A 17 8.66 -16.74 34.66
C ALA A 17 7.73 -17.66 33.86
N SER A 18 8.09 -18.94 33.71
CA SER A 18 7.25 -19.95 33.03
C SER A 18 6.70 -21.02 33.98
N ALA A 19 6.40 -20.64 35.22
CA ALA A 19 5.58 -21.46 36.11
C ALA A 19 4.53 -20.57 36.79
N PHE A 20 3.27 -20.97 36.63
CA PHE A 20 2.05 -20.36 37.18
C PHE A 20 1.55 -19.07 36.51
N PHE A 21 0.66 -19.23 35.52
CA PHE A 21 -0.68 -18.62 35.41
C PHE A 21 -1.21 -18.79 33.97
N PRO A 22 -2.32 -19.49 33.71
CA PRO A 22 -3.03 -19.41 32.45
C PRO A 22 -4.16 -18.37 32.60
N GLY A 23 -4.01 -17.19 32.00
CA GLY A 23 -5.13 -16.26 31.89
C GLY A 23 -4.74 -14.82 31.53
N SER A 24 -5.27 -14.34 30.41
CA SER A 24 -5.27 -12.95 29.91
C SER A 24 -3.98 -12.45 29.22
N SER A 25 -3.94 -12.63 27.89
CA SER A 25 -2.95 -12.05 26.98
C SER A 25 -3.06 -10.52 26.79
N ASN A 26 -4.00 -9.85 27.45
CA ASN A 26 -4.33 -8.46 27.16
C ASN A 26 -3.57 -7.44 28.05
N ASP A 27 -3.11 -7.83 29.23
CA ASP A 27 -2.39 -6.91 30.13
C ASP A 27 -0.93 -6.69 29.71
N VAL A 28 -0.34 -7.67 29.02
CA VAL A 28 1.00 -7.54 28.38
C VAL A 28 0.95 -6.58 27.19
N GLY A 29 -0.20 -6.50 26.49
CA GLY A 29 -0.40 -5.61 25.34
C GLY A 29 -0.30 -4.14 25.72
N ALA A 30 -0.94 -3.73 26.81
CA ALA A 30 -0.91 -2.34 27.28
C ALA A 30 0.50 -1.88 27.72
N MET A 31 1.30 -2.80 28.28
CA MET A 31 2.70 -2.51 28.63
C MET A 31 3.59 -2.34 27.40
N LEU A 32 3.43 -3.20 26.38
CA LEU A 32 4.20 -3.12 25.13
C LEU A 32 3.85 -1.87 24.30
N GLU A 33 2.57 -1.48 24.26
CA GLU A 33 2.09 -0.32 23.51
C GLU A 33 2.52 1.02 24.14
N SER A 34 2.68 1.08 25.47
CA SER A 34 3.24 2.25 26.16
C SER A 34 4.72 2.48 25.85
N ARG A 35 5.49 1.39 25.69
CA ARG A 35 6.94 1.42 25.42
C ARG A 35 7.25 1.76 23.97
N ALA A 36 6.41 1.31 23.03
CA ALA A 36 6.50 1.68 21.61
C ALA A 36 6.26 3.18 21.36
N ASN A 37 5.50 3.84 22.23
CA ASN A 37 5.14 5.26 22.10
C ASN A 37 5.95 6.20 23.04
N GLY A 38 7.03 5.71 23.65
CA GLY A 38 7.91 6.52 24.52
C GLY A 38 7.26 7.02 25.83
N LYS A 39 6.10 6.47 26.22
CA LYS A 39 5.42 6.84 27.47
C LYS A 39 5.85 5.89 28.59
N ARG A 40 5.92 6.41 29.83
CA ARG A 40 6.20 5.57 31.01
C ARG A 40 5.09 4.51 31.13
N PRO A 41 5.44 3.24 31.42
CA PRO A 41 4.44 2.19 31.58
C PRO A 41 3.48 2.54 32.72
N PRO A 42 2.19 2.20 32.58
CA PRO A 42 1.18 2.50 33.60
C PRO A 42 1.57 1.83 34.92
N THR A 43 1.30 2.53 36.02
CA THR A 43 1.57 2.00 37.35
C THR A 43 0.60 0.86 37.67
N TYR A 44 1.01 -0.04 38.55
CA TYR A 44 0.19 -1.18 38.99
C TYR A 44 -1.21 -0.74 39.46
N GLN A 45 -1.33 0.39 40.17
CA GLN A 45 -2.61 0.93 40.61
C GLN A 45 -3.52 1.38 39.45
N GLN A 46 -2.94 1.89 38.37
CA GLN A 46 -3.71 2.31 37.19
C GLN A 46 -4.28 1.09 36.43
N VAL A 47 -3.50 0.01 36.34
CA VAL A 47 -3.95 -1.26 35.75
C VAL A 47 -5.07 -1.87 36.60
N LEU A 48 -4.90 -1.91 37.92
CA LEU A 48 -5.91 -2.42 38.86
C LEU A 48 -7.23 -1.63 38.76
N ALA A 49 -7.17 -0.30 38.71
CA ALA A 49 -8.36 0.55 38.57
C ALA A 49 -9.08 0.34 37.24
N ALA A 50 -8.35 0.15 36.13
CA ALA A 50 -8.93 -0.14 34.83
C ALA A 50 -9.64 -1.51 34.81
N SER A 51 -9.04 -2.52 35.44
CA SER A 51 -9.62 -3.86 35.55
C SER A 51 -10.88 -3.89 36.42
N LEU A 52 -10.88 -3.19 37.56
CA LEU A 52 -12.06 -3.08 38.43
C LEU A 52 -13.22 -2.32 37.76
N LYS A 53 -12.92 -1.34 36.90
CA LYS A 53 -13.94 -0.63 36.10
C LYS A 53 -14.56 -1.52 35.03
N LYS A 54 -13.80 -2.47 34.48
CA LYS A 54 -14.24 -3.36 33.40
C LYS A 54 -15.05 -4.56 33.89
N TYR A 55 -14.84 -5.00 35.13
CA TYR A 55 -15.52 -6.17 35.73
C TYR A 55 -16.28 -5.79 37.01
N PRO A 56 -17.51 -5.26 36.90
CA PRO A 56 -18.32 -4.92 38.06
C PRO A 56 -18.65 -6.17 38.88
N GLY A 57 -18.00 -6.30 40.05
CA GLY A 57 -18.13 -7.47 40.94
C GLY A 57 -16.80 -7.96 41.54
N MET A 58 -15.66 -7.56 40.96
CA MET A 58 -14.34 -7.81 41.55
C MET A 58 -14.05 -6.82 42.69
N ARG A 59 -13.42 -7.31 43.76
CA ARG A 59 -12.81 -6.48 44.82
C ARG A 59 -11.36 -6.88 45.01
N SER A 60 -10.48 -5.90 45.23
CA SER A 60 -9.12 -6.14 45.70
C SER A 60 -9.19 -6.70 47.12
N VAL A 61 -8.52 -7.83 47.35
CA VAL A 61 -8.43 -8.47 48.66
C VAL A 61 -7.43 -7.74 49.54
N ASP A 62 -6.41 -7.14 48.93
CA ASP A 62 -5.35 -6.33 49.55
C ASP A 62 -4.48 -5.61 48.48
N ASN A 63 -3.41 -4.95 48.94
CA ASN A 63 -2.38 -4.32 48.11
C ASN A 63 -1.42 -5.33 47.43
N SER A 64 -1.60 -6.65 47.62
CA SER A 64 -0.74 -7.69 47.04
C SER A 64 -1.19 -8.14 45.64
N GLY A 65 -2.37 -7.68 45.20
CA GLY A 65 -2.88 -7.92 43.86
C GLY A 65 -3.73 -9.16 43.65
N LYS A 66 -4.17 -9.77 44.75
CA LYS A 66 -5.21 -10.80 44.68
C LYS A 66 -6.58 -10.12 44.51
N LEU A 67 -7.26 -10.46 43.41
CA LEU A 67 -8.64 -10.07 43.14
C LEU A 67 -9.58 -11.21 43.56
N ALA A 68 -10.54 -10.93 44.43
CA ALA A 68 -11.60 -11.88 44.78
C ALA A 68 -12.84 -11.59 43.95
N TYR A 69 -13.40 -12.64 43.38
CA TYR A 69 -14.71 -12.63 42.73
C TYR A 69 -15.74 -13.12 43.76
N ASN A 70 -16.68 -12.27 44.15
CA ASN A 70 -17.84 -12.72 44.91
C ASN A 70 -18.79 -13.45 43.96
N LEU A 71 -18.61 -14.76 43.80
CA LEU A 71 -19.67 -15.61 43.27
C LEU A 71 -20.77 -15.66 44.32
N LYS A 72 -21.90 -14.98 44.07
CA LYS A 72 -23.16 -15.33 44.72
C LYS A 72 -23.38 -16.83 44.50
N PRO A 73 -23.89 -17.59 45.49
CA PRO A 73 -24.17 -19.00 45.30
C PRO A 73 -25.09 -19.18 44.11
N CYS A 74 -24.73 -20.08 43.20
CA CYS A 74 -25.59 -20.50 42.13
C CYS A 74 -26.92 -20.97 42.72
N ASP A 75 -28.03 -20.44 42.23
CA ASP A 75 -29.33 -21.10 42.35
C ASP A 75 -29.19 -22.50 41.73
N ALA A 76 -28.95 -23.51 42.57
CA ALA A 76 -28.70 -24.87 42.12
C ALA A 76 -29.88 -25.35 41.28
N LYS A 77 -29.60 -25.68 40.01
CA LYS A 77 -30.55 -26.34 39.11
C LYS A 77 -30.95 -27.70 39.70
N CYS A 78 -32.18 -28.14 39.46
CA CYS A 78 -32.62 -29.48 39.80
C CYS A 78 -31.82 -30.52 39.01
N GLU A 79 -31.36 -31.59 39.68
CA GLU A 79 -30.49 -32.61 39.07
C GLU A 79 -31.16 -33.33 37.89
N LYS A 80 -32.49 -33.45 37.88
CA LYS A 80 -33.25 -34.10 36.81
C LYS A 80 -33.75 -33.09 35.79
N LYS A 81 -33.54 -33.40 34.50
CA LYS A 81 -33.85 -32.53 33.34
C LYS A 81 -35.34 -32.16 33.19
N ASN A 82 -36.26 -32.85 33.86
CA ASN A 82 -37.71 -32.62 33.79
C ASN A 82 -38.31 -31.98 35.06
N GLU A 83 -37.48 -31.43 35.95
CA GLU A 83 -37.94 -30.84 37.22
C GLU A 83 -37.77 -29.32 37.25
N VAL A 84 -38.66 -28.67 38.01
CA VAL A 84 -38.61 -27.24 38.32
C VAL A 84 -38.69 -27.02 39.83
N LYS A 85 -38.10 -25.93 40.33
CA LYS A 85 -38.26 -25.56 41.74
C LYS A 85 -39.66 -25.01 42.01
N ASP A 86 -40.32 -25.55 43.04
CA ASP A 86 -41.54 -24.97 43.58
C ASP A 86 -41.24 -23.77 44.50
N LYS A 87 -42.30 -23.14 45.03
CA LYS A 87 -42.19 -21.96 45.91
C LYS A 87 -41.41 -22.23 47.20
N ASP A 88 -41.27 -23.50 47.57
CA ASP A 88 -40.59 -23.96 48.79
C ASP A 88 -39.14 -24.42 48.48
N GLY A 89 -38.69 -24.27 47.23
CA GLY A 89 -37.34 -24.63 46.80
C GLY A 89 -37.14 -26.11 46.45
N ASN A 90 -38.21 -26.92 46.47
CA ASN A 90 -38.15 -28.34 46.15
C ASN A 90 -38.32 -28.60 44.65
N CYS A 91 -37.58 -29.57 44.11
CA CYS A 91 -37.66 -29.96 42.71
C CYS A 91 -38.87 -30.86 42.44
N LYS A 92 -39.79 -30.42 41.58
CA LYS A 92 -40.99 -31.16 41.15
C LYS A 92 -40.99 -31.39 39.65
N ALA A 93 -41.38 -32.59 39.23
CA ALA A 93 -41.50 -32.95 37.82
C ALA A 93 -42.56 -32.11 37.10
N CYS A 94 -42.27 -31.72 35.86
CA CYS A 94 -43.24 -31.00 35.03
C CYS A 94 -44.42 -31.90 34.65
N PRO A 95 -45.66 -31.35 34.62
CA PRO A 95 -46.83 -32.06 34.14
C PRO A 95 -46.65 -32.58 32.71
N LYS A 96 -47.28 -33.72 32.39
CA LYS A 96 -47.22 -34.35 31.06
C LYS A 96 -47.58 -33.31 29.96
N GLY A 97 -46.68 -33.12 28.99
CA GLY A 97 -46.82 -32.11 27.93
C GLY A 97 -46.15 -30.74 28.19
N LYS A 98 -45.44 -30.58 29.31
CA LYS A 98 -44.67 -29.37 29.66
C LYS A 98 -43.21 -29.73 29.99
N LYS A 99 -42.28 -28.82 29.68
CA LYS A 99 -40.84 -28.94 30.02
C LYS A 99 -40.39 -27.78 30.91
N PRO A 100 -39.34 -27.95 31.72
CA PRO A 100 -38.73 -26.84 32.44
C PRO A 100 -38.22 -25.79 31.46
N ASN A 101 -38.34 -24.50 31.79
CA ASN A 101 -37.58 -23.46 31.10
C ASN A 101 -36.06 -23.65 31.33
N LYS A 102 -35.22 -22.92 30.58
CA LYS A 102 -33.74 -23.04 30.61
C LYS A 102 -33.11 -22.93 32.01
N ASP A 103 -33.81 -22.26 32.91
CA ASP A 103 -33.40 -22.00 34.29
C ASP A 103 -34.07 -22.93 35.32
N GLN A 104 -34.91 -23.89 34.88
CA GLN A 104 -35.65 -24.83 35.73
C GLN A 104 -36.47 -24.16 36.85
N THR A 105 -37.01 -22.98 36.57
CA THR A 105 -37.84 -22.20 37.50
C THR A 105 -39.33 -22.33 37.22
N LYS A 106 -39.74 -22.68 35.99
CA LYS A 106 -41.15 -22.83 35.61
C LYS A 106 -41.33 -23.91 34.52
N CYS A 107 -42.44 -24.64 34.57
CA CYS A 107 -42.82 -25.56 33.50
C CYS A 107 -43.52 -24.79 32.37
N VAL A 108 -42.89 -24.74 31.21
CA VAL A 108 -43.43 -24.16 29.98
C VAL A 108 -44.05 -25.26 29.13
N SER A 109 -45.11 -24.94 28.38
CA SER A 109 -45.68 -25.85 27.38
C SER A 109 -44.59 -26.33 26.43
N ASN A 110 -44.62 -27.60 26.03
CA ASN A 110 -43.74 -28.14 24.99
C ASN A 110 -43.69 -27.14 23.83
N GLY A 111 -42.49 -26.63 23.56
CA GLY A 111 -42.29 -25.48 22.69
C GLY A 111 -43.03 -25.65 21.38
N GLY A 112 -44.07 -24.84 21.18
CA GLY A 112 -44.61 -24.65 19.84
C GLY A 112 -43.47 -24.22 18.92
N LYS A 113 -43.51 -24.67 17.67
CA LYS A 113 -42.63 -24.13 16.63
C LYS A 113 -42.73 -22.62 16.68
N GLU A 114 -41.61 -21.92 16.82
CA GLU A 114 -41.63 -20.47 16.89
C GLU A 114 -42.16 -19.94 15.56
N GLN A 115 -43.39 -19.43 15.58
CA GLN A 115 -43.97 -18.70 14.45
C GLN A 115 -43.19 -17.42 14.20
N GLY A 116 -42.59 -16.83 15.23
CA GLY A 116 -41.85 -15.58 15.14
C GLY A 116 -42.71 -14.49 14.50
N LYS A 117 -42.13 -13.73 13.55
CA LYS A 117 -42.86 -12.74 12.74
C LYS A 117 -43.49 -13.34 11.47
N CYS A 118 -43.66 -14.65 11.38
CA CYS A 118 -44.33 -15.30 10.25
C CYS A 118 -45.85 -15.14 10.30
N GLU A 119 -46.46 -15.04 9.12
CA GLU A 119 -47.93 -15.04 8.95
C GLU A 119 -48.58 -16.28 9.56
N ASP A 120 -49.85 -16.16 9.92
CA ASP A 120 -50.61 -17.27 10.52
C ASP A 120 -50.63 -18.50 9.62
N GLY A 121 -50.34 -19.66 10.23
CA GLY A 121 -50.19 -20.94 9.51
C GLY A 121 -48.77 -21.23 9.00
N LYS A 122 -47.82 -20.28 9.15
CA LYS A 122 -46.40 -20.48 8.84
C LYS A 122 -45.54 -20.52 10.11
N VAL A 123 -44.34 -21.09 10.00
CA VAL A 123 -43.34 -21.24 11.06
C VAL A 123 -41.96 -20.85 10.50
N LEU A 124 -41.01 -20.49 11.38
CA LEU A 124 -39.63 -20.20 10.96
C LEU A 124 -38.99 -21.43 10.28
N ASP A 125 -38.29 -21.22 9.16
CA ASP A 125 -37.54 -22.25 8.43
C ASP A 125 -36.33 -22.71 9.27
N PRO A 126 -36.33 -23.93 9.85
CA PRO A 126 -35.21 -24.41 10.65
C PRO A 126 -33.92 -24.49 9.83
N ALA A 127 -34.01 -24.71 8.52
CA ALA A 127 -32.85 -24.79 7.64
C ALA A 127 -32.22 -23.43 7.35
N ALA A 128 -32.92 -22.31 7.56
CA ALA A 128 -32.35 -20.97 7.40
C ALA A 128 -31.28 -20.70 8.48
N GLY A 129 -31.59 -21.05 9.73
CA GLY A 129 -30.70 -20.90 10.90
C GLY A 129 -30.59 -19.48 11.44
N GLY A 130 -30.41 -19.37 12.77
CA GLY A 130 -30.16 -18.09 13.46
C GLY A 130 -31.28 -17.06 13.34
N GLN A 131 -32.52 -17.53 13.15
CA GLN A 131 -33.75 -16.73 13.16
C GLN A 131 -34.47 -16.96 14.49
N ASP A 132 -35.08 -15.91 15.02
CA ASP A 132 -35.84 -15.91 16.27
C ASP A 132 -37.10 -15.05 16.11
N SER A 133 -37.89 -14.98 17.18
CA SER A 133 -39.09 -14.12 17.24
C SER A 133 -38.86 -12.62 16.97
N LYS A 134 -37.60 -12.16 16.99
CA LYS A 134 -37.25 -10.75 16.79
C LYS A 134 -36.69 -10.47 15.39
N THR A 135 -36.30 -11.51 14.66
CA THR A 135 -35.67 -11.40 13.33
C THR A 135 -36.61 -10.68 12.36
N ASP A 136 -36.11 -9.61 11.74
CA ASP A 136 -36.85 -8.86 10.73
C ASP A 136 -36.86 -9.63 9.40
N ASN A 137 -38.04 -9.75 8.78
CA ASN A 137 -38.28 -10.54 7.55
C ASN A 137 -37.73 -11.98 7.63
N PRO A 138 -38.20 -12.82 8.58
CA PRO A 138 -37.72 -14.18 8.70
C PRO A 138 -38.11 -15.03 7.48
N ARG A 139 -37.41 -16.15 7.27
CA ARG A 139 -37.85 -17.14 6.27
C ARG A 139 -38.91 -18.00 6.91
N CYS A 140 -40.12 -17.88 6.38
CA CYS A 140 -41.28 -18.60 6.87
C CYS A 140 -41.60 -19.76 5.92
N ILE A 141 -41.96 -20.90 6.48
CA ILE A 141 -42.46 -22.07 5.76
C ILE A 141 -43.79 -22.52 6.33
N SER A 142 -44.62 -23.19 5.54
CA SER A 142 -45.85 -23.81 6.05
C SER A 142 -45.55 -24.82 7.17
N ASP A 143 -46.42 -24.91 8.16
CA ASP A 143 -46.31 -25.91 9.22
C ASP A 143 -46.71 -27.31 8.71
N ASP A 144 -45.77 -28.00 8.07
CA ASP A 144 -46.02 -29.29 7.43
C ASP A 144 -46.44 -30.39 8.41
N ASP A 145 -46.04 -30.30 9.70
CA ASP A 145 -46.46 -31.28 10.72
C ASP A 145 -47.97 -31.17 11.01
N LYS A 146 -48.58 -29.98 10.89
CA LYS A 146 -50.03 -29.81 11.06
C LYS A 146 -50.84 -30.46 9.92
N LYS A 147 -50.21 -30.73 8.79
CA LYS A 147 -50.83 -31.42 7.64
C LYS A 147 -50.77 -32.94 7.80
N CYS A 148 -50.05 -33.46 8.79
CA CYS A 148 -49.94 -34.90 9.03
C CYS A 148 -51.04 -35.42 9.97
N PRO A 149 -51.44 -36.70 9.83
CA PRO A 149 -52.34 -37.36 10.77
C PRO A 149 -51.78 -37.33 12.21
N GLU A 150 -52.68 -37.42 13.19
CA GLU A 150 -52.30 -37.45 14.60
C GLU A 150 -51.30 -38.60 14.88
N GLY A 151 -50.20 -38.28 15.57
CA GLY A 151 -49.11 -39.23 15.84
C GLY A 151 -48.06 -39.38 14.73
N GLN A 152 -48.20 -38.67 13.60
CA GLN A 152 -47.19 -38.62 12.54
C GLN A 152 -46.54 -37.24 12.41
N ARG A 153 -45.36 -37.19 11.81
CA ARG A 153 -44.65 -35.96 11.47
C ARG A 153 -44.18 -35.94 10.02
N ALA A 154 -43.99 -34.74 9.51
CA ALA A 154 -43.54 -34.50 8.16
C ALA A 154 -42.03 -34.73 8.01
N GLU A 155 -41.64 -35.31 6.88
CA GLU A 155 -40.27 -35.28 6.37
C GLU A 155 -39.80 -33.82 6.20
N SER A 156 -38.52 -33.53 6.48
CA SER A 156 -37.95 -32.21 6.18
C SER A 156 -37.91 -31.97 4.68
N ARG A 157 -38.29 -30.75 4.25
CA ARG A 157 -38.24 -30.37 2.84
C ARG A 157 -36.83 -30.53 2.27
N ARG A 158 -36.71 -31.12 1.06
CA ARG A 158 -35.41 -31.28 0.39
C ARG A 158 -34.79 -29.92 0.03
N LYS A 159 -33.48 -29.79 0.27
CA LYS A 159 -32.68 -28.60 -0.06
C LYS A 159 -32.80 -28.25 -1.55
N GLY A 160 -33.13 -27.00 -1.88
CA GLY A 160 -33.00 -26.44 -3.23
C GLY A 160 -34.21 -26.58 -4.17
N ARG A 161 -35.40 -26.95 -3.69
CA ARG A 161 -36.63 -26.76 -4.46
C ARG A 161 -37.39 -25.57 -3.91
N ASP A 162 -37.63 -24.57 -4.76
CA ASP A 162 -38.70 -23.60 -4.55
C ASP A 162 -40.01 -24.35 -4.79
N VAL A 163 -40.48 -25.02 -3.74
CA VAL A 163 -41.79 -25.67 -3.77
C VAL A 163 -42.80 -24.57 -3.46
N ASP A 164 -43.78 -24.41 -4.34
CA ASP A 164 -44.95 -23.59 -4.06
C ASP A 164 -45.58 -24.06 -2.74
N GLU A 165 -45.52 -23.17 -1.74
CA GLU A 165 -45.93 -23.47 -0.36
C GLU A 165 -47.40 -23.89 -0.28
N SER A 166 -48.21 -23.39 -1.20
CA SER A 166 -49.66 -23.61 -1.22
C SER A 166 -50.04 -25.02 -1.68
N THR A 167 -49.19 -25.68 -2.46
CA THR A 167 -49.46 -26.99 -3.06
C THR A 167 -48.63 -28.13 -2.48
N HIS A 168 -47.69 -27.84 -1.58
CA HIS A 168 -46.84 -28.85 -0.97
C HIS A 168 -47.62 -29.80 -0.04
N LYS A 169 -47.61 -31.10 -0.40
CA LYS A 169 -48.07 -32.21 0.44
C LYS A 169 -46.88 -32.90 1.10
N PRO A 170 -46.73 -32.82 2.43
CA PRO A 170 -45.63 -33.48 3.12
C PRO A 170 -45.84 -34.99 3.17
N ASN A 171 -44.74 -35.73 3.12
CA ASN A 171 -44.77 -37.16 3.44
C ASN A 171 -44.73 -37.30 4.96
N CYS A 172 -45.68 -38.05 5.51
CA CYS A 172 -45.83 -38.24 6.95
C CYS A 172 -45.45 -39.67 7.35
N ALA A 173 -44.77 -39.80 8.49
CA ALA A 173 -44.43 -41.09 9.09
C ALA A 173 -44.45 -40.99 10.62
N VAL A 174 -44.43 -42.15 11.30
CA VAL A 174 -44.36 -42.20 12.77
C VAL A 174 -43.02 -41.66 13.23
N ASP A 175 -43.04 -40.79 14.23
CA ASP A 175 -41.86 -40.20 14.86
C ASP A 175 -41.70 -40.80 16.27
N ASP A 176 -40.68 -41.65 16.44
CA ASP A 176 -40.36 -42.31 17.71
C ASP A 176 -39.68 -41.34 18.71
N ASP A 177 -39.09 -40.22 18.24
CA ASP A 177 -38.45 -39.20 19.07
C ASP A 177 -38.93 -37.78 18.70
N PRO A 178 -40.19 -37.43 19.03
CA PRO A 178 -40.77 -36.14 18.68
C PRO A 178 -40.07 -34.95 19.35
N ASP A 179 -39.20 -35.19 20.32
CA ASP A 179 -38.49 -34.15 21.05
C ASP A 179 -37.02 -33.99 20.62
N PHE A 180 -36.60 -34.69 19.56
CA PHE A 180 -35.24 -34.62 19.04
C PHE A 180 -34.83 -33.18 18.73
N ARG A 181 -33.63 -32.81 19.19
CA ARG A 181 -32.99 -31.53 18.92
C ARG A 181 -31.50 -31.75 18.69
N CYS A 182 -30.95 -31.00 17.74
CA CYS A 182 -29.51 -30.98 17.54
C CYS A 182 -28.81 -30.17 18.64
N ASP A 183 -27.68 -30.68 19.11
CA ASP A 183 -26.87 -30.01 20.14
C ASP A 183 -26.18 -28.74 19.60
N ASP A 184 -25.74 -28.75 18.34
CA ASP A 184 -25.13 -27.60 17.69
C ASP A 184 -26.20 -26.61 17.19
N SER A 185 -26.19 -25.41 17.75
CA SER A 185 -27.03 -24.27 17.34
C SER A 185 -26.94 -23.90 15.86
N ASN A 186 -25.89 -24.33 15.16
CA ASN A 186 -25.70 -24.10 13.72
C ASN A 186 -26.29 -25.21 12.85
N THR A 187 -26.90 -26.21 13.47
CA THR A 187 -27.54 -27.34 12.80
C THR A 187 -29.03 -27.39 13.10
N TYR A 188 -29.78 -28.04 12.22
CA TYR A 188 -31.22 -28.25 12.39
C TYR A 188 -31.55 -29.74 12.30
N ASP A 189 -32.67 -30.11 12.93
CA ASP A 189 -33.25 -31.45 12.82
C ASP A 189 -33.77 -31.67 11.40
N HIS A 190 -33.04 -32.47 10.63
CA HIS A 190 -33.42 -32.92 9.31
C HIS A 190 -34.00 -34.33 9.38
N ARG A 191 -35.30 -34.41 9.13
CA ARG A 191 -36.13 -35.62 9.19
C ARG A 191 -36.19 -36.28 7.82
N THR A 192 -35.93 -37.58 7.78
CA THR A 192 -36.08 -38.43 6.59
C THR A 192 -36.93 -39.63 6.91
N ILE A 193 -37.77 -40.06 5.97
CA ILE A 193 -38.52 -41.31 6.14
C ILE A 193 -37.62 -42.47 5.73
N GLN A 194 -37.36 -43.37 6.67
CA GLN A 194 -36.66 -44.63 6.41
C GLN A 194 -37.40 -45.75 7.13
N ASP A 195 -37.70 -46.84 6.41
CA ASP A 195 -38.41 -48.01 6.95
C ASP A 195 -39.80 -47.66 7.53
N GLY A 196 -40.49 -46.67 6.95
CA GLY A 196 -41.81 -46.22 7.39
C GLY A 196 -41.82 -45.36 8.66
N LYS A 197 -40.64 -44.95 9.16
CA LYS A 197 -40.46 -44.12 10.36
C LYS A 197 -39.62 -42.89 10.07
N ILE A 198 -39.79 -41.85 10.88
CA ILE A 198 -38.92 -40.67 10.86
C ILE A 198 -37.57 -41.04 11.49
N LYS A 199 -36.49 -40.77 10.74
CA LYS A 199 -35.13 -40.72 11.27
C LYS A 199 -34.65 -39.28 11.30
N HIS A 200 -34.05 -38.92 12.42
CA HIS A 200 -33.47 -37.60 12.65
C HIS A 200 -31.99 -37.57 12.26
N SER A 201 -31.57 -36.46 11.69
CA SER A 201 -30.16 -36.18 11.40
C SER A 201 -29.89 -34.70 11.55
N CYS A 202 -28.73 -34.32 12.09
CA CYS A 202 -28.36 -32.92 12.24
C CYS A 202 -27.65 -32.43 10.98
N ARG A 203 -28.21 -31.42 10.30
CA ARG A 203 -27.63 -30.80 9.11
C ARG A 203 -27.29 -29.35 9.34
N SER A 204 -26.23 -28.86 8.69
CA SER A 204 -25.84 -27.44 8.77
C SER A 204 -26.93 -26.53 8.23
N THR A 205 -27.20 -25.45 8.95
CA THR A 205 -28.08 -24.37 8.50
C THR A 205 -27.46 -23.60 7.32
N LYS A 206 -28.30 -22.97 6.50
CA LYS A 206 -27.88 -22.12 5.37
C LYS A 206 -27.02 -20.96 5.85
N LYS A 207 -27.39 -20.33 6.97
CA LYS A 207 -26.60 -19.26 7.60
C LYS A 207 -25.17 -19.73 7.91
N HIS A 208 -25.03 -20.89 8.57
CA HIS A 208 -23.70 -21.42 8.90
C HIS A 208 -22.86 -21.79 7.66
N GLU A 209 -23.49 -22.36 6.64
CA GLU A 209 -22.80 -22.64 5.37
C GLU A 209 -22.33 -21.34 4.69
N HIS A 210 -23.18 -20.31 4.68
CA HIS A 210 -22.86 -18.99 4.13
C HIS A 210 -21.76 -18.29 4.93
N ASP A 211 -21.83 -18.32 6.26
CA ASP A 211 -20.82 -17.72 7.14
C ASP A 211 -19.46 -18.42 6.99
N LYS A 212 -19.44 -19.75 6.82
CA LYS A 212 -18.21 -20.50 6.50
C LYS A 212 -17.62 -20.08 5.16
N LYS A 213 -18.46 -19.92 4.14
CA LYS A 213 -18.02 -19.46 2.81
C LYS A 213 -17.47 -18.05 2.87
N ASN A 214 -18.18 -17.12 3.51
CA ASN A 214 -17.73 -15.73 3.68
C ASN A 214 -16.39 -15.65 4.40
N LYS A 215 -16.21 -16.39 5.51
CA LYS A 215 -14.93 -16.42 6.25
C LYS A 215 -13.78 -16.98 5.40
N TYR A 216 -14.06 -17.94 4.52
CA TYR A 216 -13.06 -18.46 3.59
C TYR A 216 -12.70 -17.42 2.54
N ASP A 217 -13.69 -16.79 1.91
CA ASP A 217 -13.50 -15.77 0.87
C ASP A 217 -12.76 -14.54 1.42
N GLU A 218 -13.09 -14.09 2.64
CA GLU A 218 -12.37 -13.02 3.34
C GLU A 218 -10.89 -13.36 3.55
N ARG A 219 -10.59 -14.58 4.02
CA ARG A 219 -9.20 -15.03 4.24
C ARG A 219 -8.41 -15.12 2.94
N VAL A 220 -9.03 -15.62 1.88
CA VAL A 220 -8.39 -15.71 0.56
C VAL A 220 -8.12 -14.32 -0.01
N ASN A 221 -9.08 -13.40 0.08
CA ASN A 221 -8.94 -12.04 -0.41
C ASN A 221 -7.91 -11.22 0.40
N SER A 222 -7.88 -11.37 1.73
CA SER A 222 -6.85 -10.71 2.55
C SER A 222 -5.45 -11.21 2.19
N SER A 223 -5.29 -12.53 2.05
CA SER A 223 -4.02 -13.15 1.68
C SER A 223 -3.56 -12.72 0.28
N ARG A 224 -4.50 -12.53 -0.66
CA ARG A 224 -4.21 -12.03 -2.01
C ARG A 224 -3.75 -10.57 -1.97
N ARG A 225 -4.44 -9.70 -1.24
CA ARG A 225 -4.07 -8.28 -1.08
C ARG A 225 -2.70 -8.13 -0.41
N ASP A 226 -2.44 -8.90 0.64
CA ASP A 226 -1.14 -8.87 1.33
C ASP A 226 0.00 -9.31 0.38
N ARG A 227 -0.24 -10.32 -0.45
CA ARG A 227 0.72 -10.79 -1.46
C ARG A 227 0.94 -9.74 -2.55
N GLU A 228 -0.12 -9.12 -3.06
CA GLU A 228 -0.06 -8.06 -4.07
C GLU A 228 0.69 -6.84 -3.53
N GLN A 229 0.42 -6.42 -2.30
CA GLN A 229 1.10 -5.31 -1.65
C GLN A 229 2.59 -5.59 -1.43
N LYS A 230 2.95 -6.78 -0.92
CA LYS A 230 4.36 -7.19 -0.78
C LYS A 230 5.07 -7.22 -2.13
N THR A 231 4.43 -7.77 -3.16
CA THR A 231 5.00 -7.83 -4.52
C THR A 231 5.18 -6.43 -5.11
N ALA A 232 4.24 -5.52 -4.86
CA ALA A 232 4.34 -4.14 -5.32
C ALA A 232 5.49 -3.38 -4.64
N VAL A 233 5.65 -3.51 -3.32
CA VAL A 233 6.76 -2.90 -2.57
C VAL A 233 8.10 -3.43 -3.07
N GLU A 234 8.25 -4.75 -3.21
CA GLU A 234 9.46 -5.36 -3.77
C GLU A 234 9.76 -4.82 -5.18
N ARG A 235 8.74 -4.71 -6.04
CA ARG A 235 8.91 -4.17 -7.39
C ARG A 235 9.38 -2.72 -7.39
N ARG A 236 8.83 -1.88 -6.52
CA ARG A 236 9.26 -0.47 -6.39
C ARG A 236 10.70 -0.36 -5.93
N LYS A 237 11.10 -1.14 -4.91
CA LYS A 237 12.50 -1.21 -4.45
C LYS A 237 13.45 -1.64 -5.57
N LYS A 238 13.05 -2.64 -6.39
CA LYS A 238 13.81 -3.07 -7.57
C LYS A 238 13.99 -1.96 -8.60
N ASN A 239 12.90 -1.28 -8.97
CA ASN A 239 12.95 -0.17 -9.92
C ASN A 239 13.92 0.92 -9.46
N ARG A 240 13.88 1.23 -8.15
CA ARG A 240 14.78 2.20 -7.52
C ARG A 240 16.23 1.78 -7.61
N THR A 241 16.51 0.55 -7.18
CA THR A 241 17.85 -0.05 -7.22
C THR A 241 18.41 -0.04 -8.63
N GLY A 242 17.60 -0.49 -9.58
CA GLY A 242 18.02 -0.61 -10.97
C GLY A 242 18.31 0.74 -11.59
N TRP A 243 17.50 1.75 -11.29
CA TRP A 243 17.80 3.12 -11.74
C TRP A 243 19.13 3.62 -11.16
N CYS A 244 19.35 3.47 -9.85
CA CYS A 244 20.57 3.93 -9.17
C CYS A 244 21.82 3.23 -9.67
N PHE A 245 21.73 1.92 -9.88
CA PHE A 245 22.78 1.13 -10.49
C PHE A 245 23.17 1.68 -11.86
N VAL A 246 22.18 1.90 -12.74
CA VAL A 246 22.42 2.41 -14.09
C VAL A 246 23.02 3.81 -14.05
N ALA A 247 22.51 4.70 -13.19
CA ALA A 247 23.03 6.06 -13.06
C ALA A 247 24.51 6.07 -12.63
N ILE A 248 24.89 5.20 -11.68
CA ILE A 248 26.27 5.10 -11.20
C ILE A 248 27.19 4.46 -12.24
N ALA A 249 26.72 3.42 -12.92
CA ALA A 249 27.46 2.78 -14.01
C ALA A 249 27.70 3.72 -15.21
N SER A 250 26.89 4.78 -15.35
CA SER A 250 26.98 5.74 -16.46
C SER A 250 28.06 6.81 -16.27
N PHE A 251 28.68 6.94 -15.10
CA PHE A 251 29.75 7.91 -14.90
C PHE A 251 31.05 7.42 -15.56
N ASP A 252 31.50 8.13 -16.60
CA ASP A 252 32.63 7.84 -17.51
C ASP A 252 33.98 7.46 -16.83
N GLY A 253 34.16 7.78 -15.54
CA GLY A 253 35.35 7.38 -14.77
C GLY A 253 35.36 5.90 -14.34
N PHE A 254 34.51 5.09 -14.96
CA PHE A 254 34.32 3.68 -14.68
C PHE A 254 34.67 2.81 -15.90
N GLN A 255 35.65 3.15 -16.76
CA GLN A 255 36.07 2.19 -17.81
C GLN A 255 36.46 0.80 -17.26
N SER A 256 36.93 0.73 -16.00
CA SER A 256 37.12 -0.54 -15.29
C SER A 256 35.81 -1.19 -14.85
N PHE A 257 34.84 -0.40 -14.39
CA PHE A 257 33.58 -0.90 -13.82
C PHE A 257 32.48 -1.12 -14.84
N ALA A 258 32.44 -0.37 -15.94
CA ALA A 258 31.65 -0.72 -17.12
C ALA A 258 32.04 -2.12 -17.61
N LYS A 259 33.35 -2.43 -17.62
CA LYS A 259 33.83 -3.80 -17.88
C LYS A 259 33.45 -4.79 -16.77
N GLU A 260 33.54 -4.42 -15.50
CA GLU A 260 33.08 -5.29 -14.39
C GLU A 260 31.55 -5.53 -14.44
N VAL A 261 30.76 -4.55 -14.90
CA VAL A 261 29.30 -4.62 -15.05
C VAL A 261 28.91 -5.41 -16.31
N GLU A 262 29.61 -5.21 -17.42
CA GLU A 262 29.46 -6.03 -18.64
C GLU A 262 29.84 -7.49 -18.40
N ALA A 263 30.75 -7.75 -17.44
CA ALA A 263 31.12 -9.09 -17.02
C ALA A 263 30.12 -9.74 -16.04
N LEU A 264 29.11 -9.00 -15.54
CA LEU A 264 28.08 -9.59 -14.69
C LEU A 264 27.21 -10.55 -15.50
N THR A 265 27.03 -11.74 -14.95
CA THR A 265 26.06 -12.70 -15.48
C THR A 265 24.62 -12.26 -15.22
N GLU A 266 23.68 -12.80 -15.99
CA GLU A 266 22.25 -12.52 -15.80
C GLU A 266 21.76 -12.87 -14.38
N ASP A 267 22.26 -13.97 -13.81
CA ASP A 267 21.96 -14.39 -12.43
C ASP A 267 22.54 -13.44 -11.38
N GLU A 268 23.71 -12.84 -11.61
CA GLU A 268 24.28 -11.82 -10.71
C GLU A 268 23.49 -10.52 -10.78
N ILE A 269 23.10 -10.09 -11.97
CA ILE A 269 22.25 -8.90 -12.18
C ILE A 269 20.88 -9.11 -11.54
N GLU A 270 20.28 -10.29 -11.69
CA GLU A 270 19.00 -10.63 -11.07
C GLU A 270 19.15 -10.77 -9.54
N GLY A 271 20.24 -11.37 -9.07
CA GLY A 271 20.60 -11.50 -7.66
C GLY A 271 20.85 -10.18 -6.95
N MET A 272 21.34 -9.17 -7.68
CA MET A 272 21.58 -7.82 -7.19
C MET A 272 20.33 -7.24 -6.51
N TYR A 273 19.14 -7.47 -7.07
CA TYR A 273 17.88 -6.99 -6.48
C TYR A 273 17.55 -7.56 -5.11
N ALA A 274 18.09 -8.72 -4.78
CA ALA A 274 17.90 -9.33 -3.46
C ALA A 274 18.85 -8.75 -2.41
N GLN A 275 19.86 -7.97 -2.81
CA GLN A 275 20.83 -7.33 -1.92
C GLN A 275 20.42 -5.90 -1.54
N PHE A 276 19.19 -5.50 -1.85
CA PHE A 276 18.69 -4.18 -1.48
C PHE A 276 18.62 -4.03 0.04
N PRO A 277 19.03 -2.86 0.59
CA PRO A 277 18.95 -2.64 2.04
C PRO A 277 17.51 -2.78 2.53
N GLU A 278 17.27 -3.64 3.52
CA GLU A 278 15.92 -3.86 4.07
C GLU A 278 15.36 -2.58 4.73
N ASP A 279 16.25 -1.76 5.26
CA ASP A 279 15.99 -0.48 5.92
C ASP A 279 15.77 0.70 4.94
N ALA A 280 16.01 0.50 3.64
CA ALA A 280 15.73 1.53 2.65
C ALA A 280 14.23 1.82 2.58
N PRO A 281 13.85 3.12 2.57
CA PRO A 281 12.45 3.51 2.55
C PRO A 281 11.75 3.02 1.30
N ASP A 282 10.46 2.75 1.42
CA ASP A 282 9.65 2.40 0.26
C ASP A 282 9.61 3.58 -0.71
N PRO A 283 10.07 3.42 -1.97
CA PRO A 283 10.09 4.53 -2.90
C PRO A 283 8.66 4.84 -3.39
N SER A 284 8.41 6.11 -3.67
CA SER A 284 7.12 6.62 -4.14
C SER A 284 6.77 6.11 -5.56
N GLY A 285 5.48 6.12 -5.90
CA GLY A 285 5.01 5.79 -7.25
C GLY A 285 5.33 4.35 -7.66
N ASP A 286 5.93 4.18 -8.84
CA ASP A 286 6.42 2.90 -9.35
C ASP A 286 7.83 2.55 -8.88
N GLY A 287 8.45 3.39 -8.05
CA GLY A 287 9.82 3.23 -7.56
C GLY A 287 10.90 3.77 -8.49
N SER A 288 10.55 4.22 -9.70
CA SER A 288 11.50 4.90 -10.58
C SER A 288 11.84 6.30 -10.06
N ILE A 289 13.03 6.81 -10.43
CA ILE A 289 13.32 8.24 -10.30
C ILE A 289 12.73 8.93 -11.53
N PRO A 290 11.77 9.84 -11.37
CA PRO A 290 11.22 10.57 -12.51
C PRO A 290 12.33 11.34 -13.24
N ASN A 291 12.31 11.37 -14.56
CA ASN A 291 13.36 12.08 -15.31
C ASN A 291 13.35 13.59 -15.00
N HIS A 292 12.19 14.18 -14.69
CA HIS A 292 12.05 15.61 -14.38
C HIS A 292 12.78 16.03 -13.10
N VAL A 293 13.04 15.10 -12.17
CA VAL A 293 13.83 15.39 -10.98
C VAL A 293 15.33 15.18 -11.21
N VAL A 294 15.74 14.77 -12.40
CA VAL A 294 17.13 14.42 -12.72
C VAL A 294 17.74 15.51 -13.58
N ARG A 295 18.85 16.07 -13.12
CA ARG A 295 19.63 17.10 -13.80
C ARG A 295 21.05 16.60 -14.08
N PRO A 296 21.35 16.21 -15.34
CA PRO A 296 22.71 15.86 -15.73
C PRO A 296 23.55 17.14 -15.94
N TYR A 297 24.76 17.15 -15.40
CA TYR A 297 25.78 18.17 -15.68
C TYR A 297 27.05 17.52 -16.23
N LYS A 298 27.69 18.23 -17.14
CA LYS A 298 29.12 18.11 -17.40
C LYS A 298 29.79 19.23 -16.61
N ALA A 299 30.74 18.91 -15.74
CA ALA A 299 31.68 19.89 -15.22
C ALA A 299 32.28 20.63 -16.41
N PRO A 300 32.41 21.96 -16.33
CA PRO A 300 33.29 22.65 -17.24
C PRO A 300 34.70 22.10 -17.02
N THR A 301 35.15 21.18 -17.87
CA THR A 301 36.58 21.03 -18.11
C THR A 301 37.03 22.38 -18.61
N LEU A 302 37.92 23.04 -17.85
CA LEU A 302 38.65 24.23 -18.29
C LEU A 302 38.93 24.08 -19.79
N GLN A 303 38.27 24.89 -20.61
CA GLN A 303 38.67 25.04 -21.99
C GLN A 303 40.06 25.66 -21.94
N ILE A 304 41.08 24.86 -22.22
CA ILE A 304 42.31 25.42 -22.76
C ILE A 304 41.89 25.99 -24.11
N VAL A 305 41.66 27.31 -24.13
CA VAL A 305 41.46 28.08 -25.35
C VAL A 305 42.72 27.88 -26.18
N MET A 306 42.63 27.12 -27.26
CA MET A 306 43.58 27.29 -28.35
C MET A 306 43.05 28.43 -29.19
N GLU A 307 43.73 29.58 -29.11
CA GLU A 307 43.56 30.67 -30.08
C GLU A 307 43.69 30.11 -31.49
N GLY A 308 42.69 30.35 -32.35
CA GLY A 308 42.87 30.13 -33.79
C GLY A 308 41.68 29.63 -34.62
N ALA A 309 40.44 29.66 -34.15
CA ALA A 309 39.29 29.34 -35.01
C ALA A 309 38.19 30.40 -34.88
N GLY A 310 37.87 31.03 -36.00
CA GLY A 310 36.98 32.19 -36.09
C GLY A 310 35.51 31.93 -35.70
N PRO A 311 34.70 33.01 -35.65
CA PRO A 311 33.43 33.07 -34.91
C PRO A 311 32.24 32.28 -35.49
N GLY A 312 32.46 31.31 -36.39
CA GLY A 312 31.38 30.57 -37.08
C GLY A 312 31.24 29.08 -36.75
N ALA A 313 32.02 28.52 -35.81
CA ALA A 313 32.13 27.05 -35.67
C ALA A 313 31.67 26.46 -34.32
N ILE A 314 31.01 27.22 -33.44
CA ILE A 314 30.69 26.77 -32.06
C ILE A 314 29.26 26.19 -31.92
N ALA A 315 28.41 26.25 -32.96
CA ALA A 315 27.03 25.77 -32.87
C ALA A 315 26.84 24.24 -32.99
N GLY A 316 27.90 23.45 -33.20
CA GLY A 316 27.78 22.05 -33.63
C GLY A 316 28.22 20.94 -32.66
N SER A 317 28.91 21.25 -31.56
CA SER A 317 29.69 20.23 -30.81
C SER A 317 29.10 19.81 -29.44
N ILE A 318 27.97 20.39 -29.02
CA ILE A 318 27.32 20.01 -27.75
C ILE A 318 26.35 18.82 -27.91
N GLY A 319 25.83 18.58 -29.13
CA GLY A 319 24.82 17.54 -29.39
C GLY A 319 25.34 16.09 -29.35
N THR A 320 26.59 15.84 -29.70
CA THR A 320 27.09 14.47 -29.96
C THR A 320 27.58 13.73 -28.72
N VAL A 321 28.03 14.43 -27.68
CA VAL A 321 28.51 13.78 -26.43
C VAL A 321 27.37 13.62 -25.41
N LEU A 322 26.38 14.53 -25.40
CA LEU A 322 25.19 14.41 -24.53
C LEU A 322 24.20 13.35 -25.01
N GLY A 323 24.18 13.01 -26.31
CA GLY A 323 23.40 11.89 -26.83
C GLY A 323 23.83 10.51 -26.28
N GLY A 324 25.04 10.40 -25.70
CA GLY A 324 25.50 9.17 -25.03
C GLY A 324 24.78 8.94 -23.69
N LEU A 325 24.63 9.98 -22.87
CA LEU A 325 23.87 9.92 -21.62
C LEU A 325 22.36 9.82 -21.88
N GLY A 326 21.85 10.53 -22.91
CA GLY A 326 20.48 10.39 -23.39
C GLY A 326 20.13 8.97 -23.84
N LYS A 327 21.09 8.22 -24.42
CA LYS A 327 20.91 6.80 -24.77
C LYS A 327 20.98 5.85 -23.57
N ILE A 328 21.74 6.16 -22.53
CA ILE A 328 21.88 5.25 -21.38
C ILE A 328 20.71 5.44 -20.40
N VAL A 329 20.22 6.67 -20.26
CA VAL A 329 19.15 7.00 -19.31
C VAL A 329 17.80 7.19 -20.03
N GLY A 330 17.74 7.53 -21.32
CA GLY A 330 16.52 7.61 -22.12
C GLY A 330 16.39 6.44 -23.10
N ALA A 331 15.25 5.74 -23.06
CA ALA A 331 14.76 4.76 -24.04
C ALA A 331 15.69 4.41 -25.24
N ALA A 332 16.77 3.64 -25.04
CA ALA A 332 17.63 3.21 -26.13
C ALA A 332 16.98 2.14 -27.01
N LYS A 333 16.22 2.52 -28.04
CA LYS A 333 16.10 1.73 -29.26
C LYS A 333 17.50 1.67 -29.93
N GLY A 334 18.34 0.72 -29.55
CA GLY A 334 19.57 0.41 -30.31
C GLY A 334 20.78 0.02 -29.47
N SER A 335 20.88 -1.27 -29.11
CA SER A 335 22.09 -2.05 -28.79
C SER A 335 21.65 -3.38 -28.16
N THR A 336 21.76 -4.48 -28.88
CA THR A 336 20.88 -5.67 -28.73
C THR A 336 21.14 -6.60 -27.53
N ALA A 337 22.19 -6.43 -26.74
CA ALA A 337 22.45 -7.28 -25.55
C ALA A 337 22.44 -6.48 -24.23
N THR A 338 23.21 -5.39 -24.16
CA THR A 338 23.30 -4.54 -22.97
C THR A 338 22.01 -3.79 -22.68
N SER A 339 21.23 -3.42 -23.72
CA SER A 339 19.97 -2.69 -23.53
C SER A 339 18.84 -3.55 -22.96
N ALA A 340 18.83 -4.88 -23.17
CA ALA A 340 17.78 -5.74 -22.63
C ALA A 340 17.98 -5.99 -21.12
N ALA A 341 19.23 -6.23 -20.70
CA ALA A 341 19.61 -6.33 -19.30
C ALA A 341 19.35 -4.99 -18.58
N VAL A 342 19.82 -3.86 -19.12
CA VAL A 342 19.62 -2.51 -18.56
C VAL A 342 18.14 -2.08 -18.54
N ARG A 343 17.35 -2.41 -19.56
CA ARG A 343 15.89 -2.18 -19.54
C ARG A 343 15.19 -3.08 -18.52
N GLY A 344 15.58 -4.35 -18.42
CA GLY A 344 15.09 -5.28 -17.41
C GLY A 344 15.46 -4.84 -15.99
N ILE A 345 16.63 -4.21 -15.84
CA ILE A 345 17.11 -3.60 -14.61
C ILE A 345 16.21 -2.43 -14.20
N ARG A 346 15.80 -1.58 -15.14
CA ARG A 346 14.96 -0.41 -14.87
C ARG A 346 13.48 -0.73 -14.67
N SER A 347 12.93 -1.72 -15.37
CA SER A 347 11.48 -1.99 -15.38
C SER A 347 10.99 -2.83 -14.19
N GLY A 348 11.90 -3.51 -13.49
CA GLY A 348 11.61 -4.43 -12.36
C GLY A 348 10.55 -5.46 -12.71
N SER A 349 10.35 -5.75 -13.99
CA SER A 349 9.21 -6.52 -14.51
C SER A 349 9.39 -8.03 -14.39
N ARG A 350 10.53 -8.49 -13.87
CA ARG A 350 10.81 -9.92 -13.65
C ARG A 350 10.25 -10.40 -12.31
N ARG A 351 9.78 -11.66 -12.29
CA ARG A 351 9.47 -12.40 -11.05
C ARG A 351 10.67 -12.31 -10.11
N GLY A 352 10.42 -12.40 -8.79
CA GLY A 352 11.48 -12.36 -7.77
C GLY A 352 12.70 -13.22 -8.14
N PRO A 353 13.93 -12.79 -7.77
CA PRO A 353 15.14 -13.48 -8.16
C PRO A 353 15.09 -14.95 -7.73
N SER A 354 15.46 -15.84 -8.65
CA SER A 354 15.58 -17.27 -8.35
C SER A 354 16.55 -17.51 -7.18
N SER A 355 16.46 -18.66 -6.50
CA SER A 355 17.43 -18.99 -5.44
C SER A 355 18.87 -19.03 -5.97
N VAL A 356 19.04 -19.43 -7.23
CA VAL A 356 20.33 -19.42 -7.95
C VAL A 356 20.82 -17.99 -8.12
N ALA A 357 19.98 -17.09 -8.64
CA ALA A 357 20.30 -15.68 -8.82
C ALA A 357 20.63 -15.00 -7.49
N LYS A 358 19.84 -15.22 -6.43
CA LYS A 358 20.13 -14.70 -5.09
C LYS A 358 21.52 -15.11 -4.59
N ASN A 359 21.88 -16.37 -4.79
CA ASN A 359 23.19 -16.91 -4.41
C ASN A 359 24.31 -16.27 -5.25
N ALA A 360 24.12 -16.18 -6.57
CA ALA A 360 25.07 -15.57 -7.50
C ALA A 360 25.33 -14.10 -7.14
N GLY A 361 24.28 -13.27 -7.00
CA GLY A 361 24.41 -11.87 -6.59
C GLY A 361 25.05 -11.70 -5.21
N SER A 362 24.74 -12.58 -4.25
CA SER A 362 25.37 -12.53 -2.92
C SER A 362 26.86 -12.86 -2.92
N LYS A 363 27.32 -13.68 -3.86
CA LYS A 363 28.71 -14.13 -3.99
C LYS A 363 29.54 -13.27 -4.96
N SER A 364 28.88 -12.48 -5.80
CA SER A 364 29.52 -11.61 -6.76
C SER A 364 30.26 -10.47 -6.06
N SER A 365 31.58 -10.44 -6.21
CA SER A 365 32.42 -9.39 -5.62
C SER A 365 32.10 -8.02 -6.21
N THR A 366 31.75 -7.96 -7.50
CA THR A 366 31.29 -6.75 -8.19
C THR A 366 29.98 -6.25 -7.58
N VAL A 367 28.95 -7.09 -7.45
CA VAL A 367 27.68 -6.69 -6.83
C VAL A 367 27.89 -6.20 -5.40
N GLN A 368 28.72 -6.88 -4.61
CA GLN A 368 29.03 -6.44 -3.25
C GLN A 368 29.76 -5.10 -3.20
N LYS A 369 30.71 -4.84 -4.11
CA LYS A 369 31.38 -3.54 -4.21
C LYS A 369 30.36 -2.43 -4.48
N ILE A 370 29.40 -2.68 -5.37
CA ILE A 370 28.36 -1.72 -5.77
C ILE A 370 27.46 -1.35 -4.61
N PHE A 371 26.95 -2.33 -3.87
CA PHE A 371 26.10 -2.04 -2.70
C PHE A 371 26.83 -1.43 -1.52
N LYS A 372 28.17 -1.49 -1.53
CA LYS A 372 29.02 -0.78 -0.56
C LYS A 372 29.43 0.61 -1.04
N ASP A 373 29.15 0.97 -2.30
CA ASP A 373 29.43 2.31 -2.82
C ASP A 373 28.48 3.31 -2.17
N GLN A 374 29.05 4.34 -1.54
CA GLN A 374 28.27 5.36 -0.84
C GLN A 374 27.27 6.06 -1.78
N ARG A 375 27.62 6.27 -3.06
CA ARG A 375 26.73 6.88 -4.06
C ARG A 375 25.53 6.01 -4.35
N MET A 376 25.70 4.68 -4.34
CA MET A 376 24.61 3.72 -4.53
C MET A 376 23.66 3.77 -3.35
N LEU A 377 24.22 3.76 -2.14
CA LEU A 377 23.41 3.93 -0.93
C LEU A 377 22.68 5.28 -0.96
N ASP A 378 23.38 6.39 -1.17
CA ASP A 378 22.77 7.72 -1.21
C ASP A 378 21.65 7.82 -2.26
N CYS A 379 21.86 7.25 -3.46
CA CYS A 379 20.82 7.20 -4.49
C CYS A 379 19.62 6.33 -4.09
N VAL A 380 19.85 5.19 -3.46
CA VAL A 380 18.78 4.33 -2.97
C VAL A 380 17.96 5.01 -1.86
N PHE A 381 18.64 5.75 -0.98
CA PHE A 381 18.03 6.42 0.16
C PHE A 381 17.48 7.83 -0.14
N THR A 382 17.81 8.45 -1.29
CA THR A 382 17.19 9.74 -1.68
C THR A 382 15.71 9.55 -2.04
N GLY A 383 14.86 10.49 -1.65
CA GLY A 383 13.43 10.39 -1.91
C GLY A 383 12.67 11.66 -1.56
N ALA A 384 11.60 11.93 -2.32
CA ALA A 384 10.59 12.92 -1.96
C ALA A 384 10.08 12.64 -0.54
N ALA A 385 9.85 13.69 0.26
CA ALA A 385 9.40 13.60 1.64
C ALA A 385 8.07 12.82 1.79
N LEU A 386 8.12 11.49 1.77
CA LEU A 386 6.98 10.65 2.10
C LEU A 386 6.70 10.77 3.60
N ALA A 387 5.47 11.17 3.92
CA ALA A 387 4.97 11.28 5.28
C ALA A 387 5.22 9.96 6.05
N GLY A 388 6.09 10.02 7.07
CA GLY A 388 6.26 8.94 8.04
C GLY A 388 7.68 8.40 8.26
N ALA A 389 8.68 8.77 7.47
CA ALA A 389 10.06 8.38 7.76
C ALA A 389 10.81 9.43 8.59
N SER A 390 11.74 8.98 9.43
CA SER A 390 12.47 9.84 10.36
C SER A 390 13.23 10.96 9.63
N LYS A 391 13.10 12.19 10.16
CA LYS A 391 13.57 13.46 9.58
C LYS A 391 15.09 13.61 9.40
N SER A 392 15.92 12.66 9.85
CA SER A 392 17.34 12.95 10.13
C SER A 392 18.33 12.69 8.99
N LYS A 393 17.90 12.18 7.81
CA LYS A 393 18.83 11.84 6.70
C LYS A 393 18.30 12.05 5.28
N ARG A 394 17.15 12.69 5.08
CA ARG A 394 16.60 12.88 3.72
C ARG A 394 16.99 14.26 3.20
N GLU A 395 17.85 14.26 2.20
CA GLU A 395 18.13 15.44 1.39
C GLU A 395 17.14 15.46 0.21
N ASP A 396 16.41 16.57 0.05
CA ASP A 396 15.54 16.80 -1.12
C ASP A 396 16.34 16.87 -2.43
N LYS A 397 17.66 16.99 -2.32
CA LYS A 397 18.62 17.07 -3.42
C LYS A 397 19.80 16.13 -3.14
N LEU A 398 20.10 15.24 -4.07
CA LEU A 398 21.30 14.41 -4.06
C LEU A 398 22.18 14.77 -5.25
N THR A 399 23.50 14.94 -5.03
CA THR A 399 24.46 15.10 -6.13
C THR A 399 25.36 13.87 -6.19
N LEU A 400 25.20 13.10 -7.26
CA LEU A 400 26.11 12.02 -7.62
C LEU A 400 27.22 12.61 -8.49
N SER A 401 28.46 12.61 -7.99
CA SER A 401 29.58 13.27 -8.65
C SER A 401 30.68 12.28 -9.04
N GLN A 402 31.18 12.40 -10.27
CA GLN A 402 32.46 11.84 -10.69
C GLN A 402 33.03 12.69 -11.82
N HIS A 403 34.02 13.53 -11.50
CA HIS A 403 34.58 14.48 -12.45
C HIS A 403 34.93 13.83 -13.81
N PRO A 404 34.53 14.43 -14.94
CA PRO A 404 33.87 15.72 -15.10
C PRO A 404 32.34 15.62 -15.21
N TYR A 405 31.67 14.65 -14.60
CA TYR A 405 30.22 14.47 -14.70
C TYR A 405 29.56 14.47 -13.34
N TYR A 406 28.36 15.06 -13.26
CA TYR A 406 27.56 15.08 -12.05
C TYR A 406 26.10 14.83 -12.44
N ILE A 407 25.40 13.97 -11.72
CA ILE A 407 23.95 13.80 -11.82
C ILE A 407 23.37 14.34 -10.53
N GLU A 408 22.50 15.33 -10.63
CA GLU A 408 21.73 15.84 -9.51
C GLU A 408 20.31 15.26 -9.55
N ILE A 409 19.83 14.75 -8.43
CA ILE A 409 18.44 14.31 -8.23
C ILE A 409 17.81 15.31 -7.28
N ASP A 410 16.96 16.20 -7.78
CA ASP A 410 16.28 17.24 -7.02
C ASP A 410 14.76 17.01 -7.03
N TRP A 411 14.25 16.49 -5.92
CA TRP A 411 12.84 16.15 -5.74
C TRP A 411 11.91 17.36 -5.65
N ARG A 412 12.46 18.58 -5.64
CA ARG A 412 11.68 19.83 -5.67
C ARG A 412 11.25 20.20 -7.08
N LEU A 413 11.87 19.62 -8.10
CA LEU A 413 11.52 19.85 -9.50
C LEU A 413 10.16 19.21 -9.81
N THR A 414 9.33 19.93 -10.55
CA THR A 414 8.01 19.44 -10.98
C THR A 414 8.05 19.02 -12.45
N PRO A 415 7.09 18.20 -12.92
CA PRO A 415 7.00 17.82 -14.34
C PRO A 415 6.93 19.01 -15.30
N GLU A 416 6.30 20.10 -14.88
CA GLU A 416 6.14 21.33 -15.66
C GLU A 416 7.49 22.03 -15.90
N MET A 417 8.42 21.92 -14.94
CA MET A 417 9.78 22.48 -15.03
C MET A 417 10.71 21.70 -15.96
N SER A 418 10.25 20.60 -16.55
CA SER A 418 11.01 19.84 -17.54
C SER A 418 10.10 19.32 -18.66
N LYS A 419 9.08 20.11 -19.04
CA LYS A 419 8.16 19.72 -20.11
C LYS A 419 8.95 19.58 -21.42
N PRO A 420 9.06 18.37 -22.00
CA PRO A 420 9.87 18.14 -23.20
C PRO A 420 9.20 18.78 -24.40
N ALA A 421 10.00 19.24 -25.36
CA ALA A 421 9.52 19.64 -26.66
C ALA A 421 9.17 18.41 -27.52
N PRO A 422 8.21 18.54 -28.47
CA PRO A 422 7.98 17.53 -29.48
C PRO A 422 9.25 17.22 -30.30
N GLU A 423 9.29 16.02 -30.90
CA GLU A 423 10.40 15.64 -31.77
C GLU A 423 10.48 16.60 -32.97
N GLY A 424 11.69 17.11 -33.26
CA GLY A 424 11.92 18.09 -34.32
C GLY A 424 11.78 19.56 -33.88
N VAL A 425 11.24 19.83 -32.69
CA VAL A 425 11.10 21.19 -32.16
C VAL A 425 12.35 21.62 -31.41
N ALA A 426 13.04 22.63 -31.95
CA ALA A 426 14.26 23.21 -31.40
C ALA A 426 14.13 24.73 -31.33
N ILE A 427 13.67 25.23 -30.18
CA ILE A 427 13.60 26.66 -29.89
C ILE A 427 14.85 27.03 -29.11
N THR A 428 15.52 28.10 -29.51
CA THR A 428 16.66 28.68 -28.80
C THR A 428 16.34 30.12 -28.43
N VAL A 429 16.64 30.49 -27.19
CA VAL A 429 16.60 31.87 -26.71
C VAL A 429 18.01 32.24 -26.28
N ASP A 430 18.55 33.25 -26.94
CA ASP A 430 19.85 33.83 -26.62
C ASP A 430 19.61 35.19 -25.96
N TYR A 431 20.30 35.49 -24.87
CA TYR A 431 20.14 36.77 -24.18
C TYR A 431 21.44 37.27 -23.53
N GLY A 432 21.53 38.58 -23.35
CA GLY A 432 22.68 39.25 -22.76
C GLY A 432 22.33 40.44 -21.88
N ARG A 433 23.33 40.88 -21.10
CA ARG A 433 23.22 42.01 -20.16
C ARG A 433 23.72 43.32 -20.77
N HIS A 434 24.38 43.24 -21.90
CA HIS A 434 24.97 44.35 -22.61
C HIS A 434 24.39 44.38 -24.01
N GLU A 435 24.30 45.60 -24.55
CA GLU A 435 23.96 45.81 -25.96
C GLU A 435 24.94 45.02 -26.84
N ASP A 436 24.44 44.51 -27.96
CA ASP A 436 25.20 43.74 -28.94
C ASP A 436 25.90 42.47 -28.40
N THR A 437 25.59 41.98 -27.19
CA THR A 437 26.11 40.71 -26.67
C THR A 437 25.02 39.72 -26.29
N LEU A 438 25.25 38.45 -26.60
CA LEU A 438 24.39 37.32 -26.24
C LEU A 438 25.24 36.33 -25.41
N ASP A 439 25.27 36.55 -24.10
CA ASP A 439 26.17 35.85 -23.18
C ASP A 439 25.63 34.47 -22.76
N TYR A 440 24.32 34.27 -22.92
CA TYR A 440 23.62 33.09 -22.43
C TYR A 440 22.70 32.52 -23.50
N GLN A 441 22.68 31.20 -23.57
CA GLN A 441 21.82 30.46 -24.48
C GLN A 441 21.04 29.41 -23.70
N VAL A 442 19.73 29.36 -23.94
CA VAL A 442 18.84 28.31 -23.47
C VAL A 442 18.09 27.72 -24.64
N SER A 443 17.80 26.42 -24.59
CA SER A 443 17.12 25.75 -25.70
C SER A 443 16.15 24.65 -25.25
N THR A 444 15.14 24.37 -26.07
CA THR A 444 14.26 23.23 -25.83
C THR A 444 15.00 21.91 -25.99
N SER A 445 14.50 20.87 -25.32
CA SER A 445 14.98 19.50 -25.50
C SER A 445 13.79 18.57 -25.65
N HIS A 446 13.96 17.54 -26.49
CA HIS A 446 12.99 16.44 -26.62
C HIS A 446 13.10 15.43 -25.46
N GLU A 447 14.13 15.56 -24.62
CA GLU A 447 14.33 14.72 -23.45
C GLU A 447 13.50 15.19 -22.26
N THR A 448 13.12 14.26 -21.39
CA THR A 448 12.31 14.52 -20.18
C THR A 448 13.16 14.88 -18.95
N TYR A 449 14.46 15.12 -19.13
CA TYR A 449 15.36 15.55 -18.06
C TYR A 449 15.27 17.05 -17.83
N TYR A 450 15.46 17.46 -16.58
CA TYR A 450 15.66 18.87 -16.30
C TYR A 450 17.04 19.31 -16.80
N ARG A 451 17.08 20.40 -17.57
CA ARG A 451 18.32 21.01 -18.05
C ARG A 451 18.46 22.40 -17.44
N ALA A 452 19.65 22.67 -16.91
CA ALA A 452 20.04 23.98 -16.38
C ALA A 452 19.72 25.13 -17.34
N ASN A 453 20.05 24.91 -18.61
CA ASN A 453 19.88 25.86 -19.70
C ASN A 453 18.77 25.35 -20.66
N GLY A 454 17.79 24.62 -20.11
CA GLY A 454 16.68 24.06 -20.86
C GLY A 454 15.49 24.99 -20.85
N ILE A 455 14.81 25.09 -21.98
CA ILE A 455 13.46 25.66 -22.07
C ILE A 455 12.47 24.51 -21.88
N SER A 456 11.61 24.63 -20.87
CA SER A 456 10.43 23.79 -20.74
C SER A 456 9.40 24.22 -21.78
N TYR A 457 9.10 23.33 -22.71
CA TYR A 457 8.24 23.60 -23.86
C TYR A 457 6.82 23.89 -23.40
N GLU A 458 6.23 24.99 -23.86
CA GLU A 458 4.88 25.43 -23.46
C GLU A 458 4.66 25.40 -21.94
N ALA A 459 5.69 25.79 -21.18
CA ALA A 459 5.64 26.03 -19.75
C ALA A 459 6.36 27.34 -19.45
N CYS A 460 6.04 27.96 -18.31
CA CYS A 460 6.71 29.18 -17.91
C CYS A 460 8.14 28.90 -17.45
N ASN A 461 9.10 29.65 -17.99
CA ASN A 461 10.52 29.55 -17.66
C ASN A 461 10.96 30.85 -16.99
N ARG A 462 11.73 30.75 -15.92
CA ARG A 462 12.36 31.93 -15.30
C ARG A 462 13.71 32.19 -15.93
N GLY A 463 13.99 33.45 -16.28
CA GLY A 463 15.29 33.83 -16.78
C GLY A 463 16.35 33.66 -15.69
N PRO A 464 17.58 33.23 -16.01
CA PRO A 464 18.66 33.25 -15.02
C PRO A 464 19.18 34.66 -14.74
N LEU A 465 18.74 35.65 -15.52
CA LEU A 465 19.11 37.07 -15.43
C LEU A 465 17.87 37.96 -15.21
N ASN A 466 16.96 37.56 -14.33
CA ASN A 466 15.78 38.34 -13.95
C ASN A 466 16.11 39.85 -13.91
N ASP A 467 15.36 40.61 -14.71
CA ASP A 467 15.38 42.08 -14.77
C ASP A 467 16.73 42.67 -15.20
N ARG A 468 17.49 41.92 -16.02
CA ARG A 468 18.81 42.34 -16.53
C ARG A 468 19.01 42.02 -18.00
N ILE A 469 18.00 41.50 -18.68
CA ILE A 469 18.07 41.18 -20.10
C ILE A 469 17.95 42.48 -20.88
N VAL A 470 19.01 42.82 -21.61
CA VAL A 470 19.09 44.01 -22.45
C VAL A 470 19.07 43.64 -23.93
N SER A 471 19.61 42.46 -24.25
CA SER A 471 19.63 41.94 -25.60
C SER A 471 19.06 40.53 -25.65
N LEU A 472 18.29 40.21 -26.70
CA LEU A 472 17.45 39.02 -26.78
C LEU A 472 17.25 38.57 -28.23
N GLN A 473 17.43 37.28 -28.50
CA GLN A 473 17.17 36.66 -29.79
C GLN A 473 16.40 35.35 -29.58
N VAL A 474 15.43 35.09 -30.46
CA VAL A 474 14.65 33.85 -30.47
C VAL A 474 14.76 33.19 -31.84
N SER A 475 15.09 31.90 -31.88
CA SER A 475 15.15 31.11 -33.11
C SER A 475 14.43 29.78 -32.96
N GLY A 476 13.86 29.27 -34.06
CA GLY A 476 13.16 27.99 -34.15
C GLY A 476 11.76 27.97 -33.52
N GLY A 477 11.17 29.13 -33.21
CA GLY A 477 9.84 29.22 -32.61
C GLY A 477 9.45 30.63 -32.15
N CYS A 478 8.42 30.68 -31.31
CA CYS A 478 7.91 31.89 -30.68
C CYS A 478 8.10 31.83 -29.16
N CYS A 479 8.52 32.94 -28.55
CA CYS A 479 8.50 33.11 -27.10
C CYS A 479 7.77 34.41 -26.70
N ALA A 480 6.93 34.31 -25.67
CA ALA A 480 6.26 35.42 -25.01
C ALA A 480 7.03 35.79 -23.74
N PHE A 481 7.25 37.08 -23.49
CA PHE A 481 8.07 37.60 -22.41
C PHE A 481 7.25 38.40 -21.41
N TYR A 482 7.63 38.34 -20.13
CA TYR A 482 6.85 38.87 -19.02
C TYR A 482 7.72 39.57 -17.96
N ASP A 483 7.18 40.63 -17.34
CA ASP A 483 7.70 41.34 -16.15
C ASP A 483 7.17 40.70 -14.84
N GLY A 484 7.07 39.37 -14.84
CA GLY A 484 6.60 38.59 -13.71
C GLY A 484 7.28 37.23 -13.69
N ASP A 485 7.38 36.61 -12.52
CA ASP A 485 8.12 35.36 -12.32
C ASP A 485 7.39 34.11 -12.84
N ASN A 486 6.10 34.22 -13.18
CA ASN A 486 5.26 33.05 -13.50
C ASN A 486 4.42 33.25 -14.77
N CYS A 487 4.89 34.08 -15.70
CA CYS A 487 4.24 34.34 -16.98
C CYS A 487 2.78 34.77 -16.80
N GLU A 488 2.52 35.67 -15.85
CA GLU A 488 1.17 36.14 -15.59
C GLU A 488 0.64 37.00 -16.75
N SER A 489 -0.59 36.77 -17.20
CA SER A 489 -1.14 37.48 -18.37
C SER A 489 -1.11 39.02 -18.28
N HIS A 490 -1.21 39.57 -17.08
CA HIS A 490 -1.16 41.02 -16.83
C HIS A 490 0.25 41.61 -16.80
N THR A 491 1.30 40.77 -16.80
CA THR A 491 2.71 41.18 -16.88
C THR A 491 3.29 40.92 -18.26
N HIS A 492 2.47 40.56 -19.25
CA HIS A 492 2.89 40.35 -20.64
C HIS A 492 3.50 41.62 -21.21
N LEU A 493 4.69 41.48 -21.80
CA LEU A 493 5.42 42.56 -22.45
C LEU A 493 5.23 42.48 -23.97
N PHE A 494 5.75 41.42 -24.58
CA PHE A 494 5.70 41.21 -26.03
C PHE A 494 5.92 39.74 -26.41
N ASP A 495 5.65 39.43 -27.67
CA ASP A 495 5.95 38.13 -28.29
C ASP A 495 7.05 38.30 -29.34
N MET A 496 7.89 37.28 -29.50
CA MET A 496 8.98 37.27 -30.46
C MET A 496 9.03 35.93 -31.20
N TYR A 497 8.94 35.95 -32.53
CA TYR A 497 9.04 34.78 -33.40
C TYR A 497 10.23 34.91 -34.35
N ASN A 498 11.16 33.96 -34.31
CA ASN A 498 12.32 33.87 -35.22
C ASN A 498 13.01 35.22 -35.50
N ARG A 499 13.29 35.99 -34.45
CA ARG A 499 13.78 37.38 -34.56
C ARG A 499 15.22 37.47 -34.08
N GLU A 500 16.07 38.14 -34.87
CA GLU A 500 17.50 38.37 -34.60
C GLU A 500 17.81 39.78 -34.06
N HIS A 501 16.80 40.55 -33.65
CA HIS A 501 17.02 41.91 -33.17
C HIS A 501 17.67 41.87 -31.80
N GLN A 502 18.96 42.22 -31.75
CA GLN A 502 19.77 42.04 -30.55
C GLN A 502 19.27 42.91 -29.40
N ASP A 503 19.00 44.21 -29.58
CA ASP A 503 18.71 45.09 -28.42
C ASP A 503 17.23 45.35 -28.16
N LEU A 504 16.83 45.19 -26.90
CA LEU A 504 15.53 45.61 -26.38
C LEU A 504 15.48 47.14 -26.23
N GLN A 505 14.34 47.73 -26.58
CA GLN A 505 14.13 49.17 -26.58
C GLN A 505 13.03 49.54 -25.59
N GLY A 506 13.10 50.74 -25.02
CA GLY A 506 12.07 51.26 -24.12
C GLY A 506 11.99 50.54 -22.77
N ASP A 507 10.78 50.43 -22.22
CA ASP A 507 10.51 49.91 -20.87
C ASP A 507 10.68 48.38 -20.78
N ASP A 508 10.82 47.68 -21.90
CA ASP A 508 11.09 46.24 -21.98
C ASP A 508 12.53 45.87 -21.60
N ARG A 509 13.42 46.86 -21.57
CA ARG A 509 14.84 46.68 -21.30
C ARG A 509 15.08 46.46 -19.80
N GLY A 510 15.59 45.28 -19.46
CA GLY A 510 15.89 44.93 -18.07
C GLY A 510 14.64 44.69 -17.22
N THR A 511 13.50 44.36 -17.82
CA THR A 511 12.24 44.05 -17.11
C THR A 511 11.80 42.59 -17.29
N ILE A 512 12.41 41.85 -18.21
CA ILE A 512 12.05 40.44 -18.44
C ILE A 512 12.48 39.58 -17.24
N SER A 513 11.51 38.95 -16.57
CA SER A 513 11.74 37.98 -15.49
C SER A 513 11.36 36.55 -15.90
N SER A 514 10.40 36.37 -16.81
CA SER A 514 10.02 35.05 -17.32
C SER A 514 9.63 35.04 -18.79
N TYR A 515 9.57 33.83 -19.35
CA TYR A 515 9.18 33.62 -20.74
C TYR A 515 8.51 32.26 -20.96
N TRP A 516 7.64 32.19 -21.96
CA TRP A 516 6.91 31.00 -22.37
C TRP A 516 7.09 30.78 -23.87
N CYS A 517 7.45 29.56 -24.31
CA CYS A 517 7.80 29.30 -25.71
C CYS A 517 7.00 28.15 -26.35
N THR A 518 6.73 28.27 -27.65
CA THR A 518 6.08 27.28 -28.51
C THR A 518 6.65 27.34 -29.94
N GLU A 519 6.47 26.29 -30.74
CA GLU A 519 6.92 26.29 -32.14
C GLU A 519 6.08 27.21 -33.04
N SER A 520 4.85 27.52 -32.62
CA SER A 520 3.87 28.21 -33.44
C SER A 520 4.05 29.73 -33.45
N GLU A 521 3.90 30.34 -34.63
CA GLU A 521 3.88 31.79 -34.80
C GLU A 521 2.77 32.45 -33.97
N GLY A 522 3.05 33.61 -33.37
CA GLY A 522 2.10 34.34 -32.52
C GLY A 522 1.94 33.78 -31.11
N CYS A 523 2.75 32.80 -30.71
CA CYS A 523 2.80 32.24 -29.37
C CYS A 523 1.41 31.81 -28.85
N PRO A 524 0.64 30.99 -29.60
CA PRO A 524 -0.70 30.58 -29.21
C PRO A 524 -0.67 29.73 -27.94
N GLY A 525 -1.55 30.01 -26.98
CA GLY A 525 -1.61 29.30 -25.71
C GLY A 525 -0.68 29.84 -24.63
N LYS A 526 0.01 30.95 -24.88
CA LYS A 526 0.66 31.73 -23.83
C LYS A 526 -0.37 32.17 -22.76
N PRO A 527 -0.02 32.13 -21.47
CA PRO A 527 -0.94 32.43 -20.37
C PRO A 527 -1.60 33.81 -20.40
#